data_AF-A0A1G9YH31-F1
#
_entry.id   AF-A0A1G9YH31-F1
#
_cell.length_a   1.000
_cell.length_b   1.000
_cell.length_c   1.000
_cell.angle_alpha   90.00
_cell.angle_beta   90.00
_cell.angle_gamma   90.00
#
_symmetry.space_group_name_H-M   'P 1'
#
loop_
_entity.id
_entity.type
_entity.pdbx_description
1 polymer ?
#
loop_
_entity_poly.entity_id
_entity_poly.type
_entity_poly.pdbx_seq_one_letter_code
_entity_poly.pdbx_strand_id
1 'polypeptide(L)'
;MNLDQCVDRALGYLDEVVRGRFAANPLGVLRDDLGLTVTAVDHLASRRADGGACDGVSFLQDGVVLYAPTPYSRRENFTLAHELGHWLVEQVEELYDWLGDQEDPPRMLETICDRIAQRLLIPGAVVDSVIGGRVRATHVMDLYRACQASVPACSIAVAGRLPHLGAVAVIDRDQDEVQYASVRPDAAEGWPTVFPWPGQSVPTGHPFRSMPLGEAMTRKTFWRTPWGKQEDYYVDAVSEGRRIIAVFSDIDIWDAERLHIDEPRDFDTRPSTEIHCCGRTQTVRGYPCQDCGQPYCPVCGNCRCGRIAQKEQMCSGGCFLRYQPHLLVGGLCEECRS
;
A
#
# COMPACT_ATOMS: atom_id res chain seq x y z
N MET A 1 -19.31 -0.53 -18.90
CA MET A 1 -17.84 -0.61 -19.01
C MET A 1 -17.30 -1.15 -17.69
N ASN A 2 -16.23 -1.94 -17.70
CA ASN A 2 -15.52 -2.34 -16.48
C ASN A 2 -14.24 -1.51 -16.31
N LEU A 3 -13.62 -1.60 -15.14
CA LEU A 3 -12.45 -0.80 -14.78
C LEU A 3 -11.27 -0.94 -15.76
N ASP A 4 -10.98 -2.16 -16.24
CA ASP A 4 -9.88 -2.37 -17.18
C ASP A 4 -10.18 -1.77 -18.56
N GLN A 5 -11.43 -1.82 -19.02
CA GLN A 5 -11.87 -1.14 -20.23
C GLN A 5 -11.74 0.39 -20.12
N CYS A 6 -12.01 0.97 -18.94
CA CYS A 6 -11.81 2.40 -18.70
C CYS A 6 -10.33 2.78 -18.85
N VAL A 7 -9.44 2.00 -18.24
CA VAL A 7 -7.99 2.20 -18.29
C VAL A 7 -7.46 2.05 -19.72
N ASP A 8 -7.91 1.03 -20.46
CA ASP A 8 -7.50 0.83 -21.86
C ASP A 8 -7.91 2.00 -22.76
N ARG A 9 -9.11 2.56 -22.54
CA ARG A 9 -9.60 3.71 -23.30
C ARG A 9 -8.81 4.98 -23.00
N ALA A 10 -8.56 5.29 -21.72
CA ALA A 10 -7.75 6.43 -21.33
C ALA A 10 -6.32 6.32 -21.92
N LEU A 11 -5.70 5.14 -21.82
CA LEU A 11 -4.38 4.88 -22.40
C LEU A 11 -4.39 4.92 -23.93
N GLY A 12 -5.53 4.63 -24.57
CA GLY A 12 -5.71 4.73 -26.02
C GLY A 12 -5.60 6.14 -26.58
N TYR A 13 -5.68 7.17 -25.72
CA TYR A 13 -5.42 8.56 -26.09
C TYR A 13 -3.93 8.86 -26.30
N LEU A 14 -3.04 8.00 -25.79
CA LEU A 14 -1.60 8.10 -26.00
C LEU A 14 -1.12 7.11 -27.06
N ASP A 15 -0.34 7.62 -28.01
CA ASP A 15 0.39 6.77 -28.97
C ASP A 15 1.24 5.72 -28.24
N GLU A 16 1.32 4.52 -28.81
CA GLU A 16 2.10 3.42 -28.22
C GLU A 16 3.58 3.78 -28.00
N VAL A 17 4.15 4.57 -28.91
CA VAL A 17 5.53 5.07 -28.80
C VAL A 17 5.69 6.04 -27.62
N VAL A 18 4.68 6.87 -27.34
CA VAL A 18 4.67 7.80 -26.19
C VAL A 18 4.55 6.99 -24.89
N ARG A 19 3.64 6.01 -24.84
CA ARG A 19 3.49 5.10 -23.69
C ARG A 19 4.77 4.34 -23.39
N GLY A 20 5.44 3.81 -24.41
CA GLY A 20 6.71 3.09 -24.25
C GLY A 20 7.84 4.00 -23.72
N ARG A 21 7.93 5.24 -24.21
CA ARG A 21 8.91 6.22 -23.70
C ARG A 21 8.62 6.67 -22.28
N PHE A 22 7.35 6.70 -21.86
CA PHE A 22 6.99 7.12 -20.52
C PHE A 22 7.65 6.23 -19.46
N ALA A 23 7.69 4.91 -19.66
CA ALA A 23 8.36 3.98 -18.76
C ALA A 23 9.87 4.27 -18.60
N ALA A 24 10.51 4.89 -19.60
CA ALA A 24 11.93 5.21 -19.61
C ALA A 24 12.25 6.65 -19.15
N ASN A 25 11.35 7.61 -19.40
CA ASN A 25 11.52 9.02 -19.07
C ASN A 25 10.16 9.74 -18.84
N PRO A 26 9.52 9.56 -17.68
CA PRO A 26 8.22 10.18 -17.38
C PRO A 26 8.22 11.71 -17.54
N LEU A 27 9.22 12.39 -16.97
CA LEU A 27 9.34 13.85 -17.03
C LEU A 27 9.52 14.38 -18.45
N GLY A 28 10.37 13.73 -19.25
CA GLY A 28 10.57 14.11 -20.64
C GLY A 28 9.30 13.93 -21.46
N VAL A 29 8.57 12.82 -21.29
CA VAL A 29 7.31 12.61 -22.01
C VAL A 29 6.27 13.68 -21.67
N LEU A 30 6.10 14.00 -20.39
CA LEU A 30 5.13 15.02 -19.99
C LEU A 30 5.46 16.39 -20.61
N ARG A 31 6.73 16.77 -20.65
CA ARG A 31 7.17 18.09 -21.15
C ARG A 31 7.28 18.16 -22.67
N ASP A 32 7.99 17.20 -23.25
CA ASP A 32 8.45 17.26 -24.63
C ASP A 32 7.43 16.66 -25.60
N ASP A 33 6.73 15.59 -25.20
CA ASP A 33 5.73 14.92 -26.04
C ASP A 33 4.32 15.45 -25.82
N LEU A 34 3.96 15.80 -24.58
CA LEU A 34 2.62 16.28 -24.22
C LEU A 34 2.55 17.80 -23.99
N GLY A 35 3.67 18.50 -23.99
CA GLY A 35 3.70 19.96 -23.84
C GLY A 35 3.25 20.47 -22.46
N LEU A 36 3.24 19.61 -21.44
CA LEU A 36 2.80 19.96 -20.09
C LEU A 36 3.90 20.70 -19.31
N THR A 37 3.48 21.66 -18.50
CA THR A 37 4.37 22.36 -17.57
C THR A 37 4.49 21.55 -16.28
N VAL A 38 5.59 20.80 -16.13
CA VAL A 38 5.82 19.96 -14.94
C VAL A 38 6.85 20.58 -14.01
N THR A 39 6.51 20.82 -12.75
CA THR A 39 7.38 21.51 -11.77
C THR A 39 7.48 20.75 -10.45
N ALA A 40 8.71 20.57 -9.95
CA ALA A 40 8.96 20.03 -8.63
C ALA A 40 8.71 21.11 -7.57
N VAL A 41 8.04 20.75 -6.48
CA VAL A 41 7.62 21.68 -5.44
C VAL A 41 7.93 21.10 -4.05
N ASP A 42 9.05 21.53 -3.46
CA ASP A 42 9.56 20.97 -2.20
C ASP A 42 8.59 21.12 -1.02
N HIS A 43 7.78 22.19 -1.00
CA HIS A 43 6.85 22.43 0.11
C HIS A 43 5.66 21.45 0.12
N LEU A 44 5.40 20.73 -0.98
CA LEU A 44 4.41 19.64 -1.00
C LEU A 44 4.90 18.41 -0.19
N ALA A 45 6.21 18.24 -0.03
CA ALA A 45 6.78 17.17 0.79
C ALA A 45 6.59 17.40 2.30
N SER A 46 6.18 18.60 2.72
CA SER A 46 5.93 18.91 4.13
C SER A 46 4.54 18.43 4.56
N ARG A 47 4.49 17.48 5.50
CA ARG A 47 3.23 16.99 6.10
C ARG A 47 2.44 18.16 6.69
N ARG A 48 1.20 18.38 6.22
CA ARG A 48 0.23 19.21 6.93
C ARG A 48 -0.16 18.52 8.24
N ALA A 49 -0.42 19.31 9.29
CA ALA A 49 -0.80 18.81 10.62
C ALA A 49 -2.09 17.96 10.61
N ASP A 50 -2.89 18.05 9.54
CA ASP A 50 -4.15 17.33 9.36
C ASP A 50 -4.01 15.98 8.61
N GLY A 51 -2.77 15.49 8.44
CA GLY A 51 -2.53 14.07 8.14
C GLY A 51 -2.61 13.64 6.66
N GLY A 52 -2.63 14.57 5.71
CA GLY A 52 -2.43 14.28 4.29
C GLY A 52 -1.16 14.96 3.77
N ALA A 53 -0.19 14.19 3.27
CA ALA A 53 0.80 14.70 2.34
C ALA A 53 0.17 14.62 0.93
N CYS A 54 0.18 15.72 0.20
CA CYS A 54 -0.25 15.74 -1.20
C CYS A 54 1.03 15.54 -2.01
N ASP A 55 1.28 14.31 -2.47
CA ASP A 55 2.52 13.99 -3.18
C ASP A 55 2.58 14.66 -4.57
N GLY A 56 1.43 15.08 -5.12
CA GLY A 56 1.31 15.91 -6.32
C GLY A 56 -0.05 16.62 -6.43
N VAL A 57 -0.15 17.53 -7.40
CA VAL A 57 -1.39 18.20 -7.81
C VAL A 57 -1.29 18.62 -9.27
N SER A 58 -2.37 18.46 -10.04
CA SER A 58 -2.47 18.95 -11.40
C SER A 58 -3.51 20.06 -11.55
N PHE A 59 -3.19 21.04 -12.39
CA PHE A 59 -4.11 22.05 -12.91
C PHE A 59 -4.28 21.79 -14.39
N LEU A 60 -5.18 20.85 -14.69
CA LEU A 60 -5.28 20.19 -15.99
C LEU A 60 -5.71 21.14 -17.11
N GLN A 61 -6.58 22.11 -16.80
CA GLN A 61 -6.99 23.17 -17.73
C GLN A 61 -5.82 24.09 -18.14
N ASP A 62 -4.83 24.24 -17.27
CA ASP A 62 -3.64 25.07 -17.51
C ASP A 62 -2.44 24.23 -18.03
N GLY A 63 -2.60 22.91 -18.15
CA GLY A 63 -1.54 21.98 -18.53
C GLY A 63 -0.38 21.94 -17.53
N VAL A 64 -0.65 22.21 -16.24
CA VAL A 64 0.39 22.27 -15.18
C VAL A 64 0.30 21.04 -14.27
N VAL A 65 1.45 20.43 -13.98
CA VAL A 65 1.59 19.34 -13.00
C VAL A 65 2.66 19.74 -11.97
N LEU A 66 2.29 19.71 -10.69
CA LEU A 66 3.19 19.95 -9.57
C LEU A 66 3.40 18.63 -8.80
N TYR A 67 4.63 18.35 -8.38
CA TYR A 67 4.93 17.14 -7.62
C TYR A 67 5.97 17.37 -6.53
N ALA A 68 5.88 16.59 -5.45
CA ALA A 68 6.90 16.53 -4.43
C ALA A 68 8.06 15.62 -4.92
N PRO A 69 9.29 16.12 -5.03
CA PRO A 69 10.42 15.27 -5.41
C PRO A 69 10.73 14.25 -4.31
N THR A 70 11.16 13.04 -4.68
CA THR A 70 11.55 11.99 -3.74
C THR A 70 13.03 11.62 -3.90
N PRO A 71 13.94 12.38 -3.27
CA PRO A 71 15.37 12.11 -3.35
C PRO A 71 15.69 10.66 -2.99
N TYR A 72 16.55 10.01 -3.79
CA TYR A 72 16.97 8.61 -3.60
C TYR A 72 15.86 7.56 -3.83
N SER A 73 14.74 7.98 -4.41
CA SER A 73 13.63 7.14 -4.80
C SER A 73 13.17 7.49 -6.22
N ARG A 74 12.23 6.71 -6.75
CA ARG A 74 11.52 6.99 -8.01
C ARG A 74 10.01 7.06 -7.77
N ARG A 75 9.61 7.42 -6.54
CA ARG A 75 8.20 7.46 -6.15
C ARG A 75 7.48 8.63 -6.82
N GLU A 76 8.17 9.74 -7.05
CA GLU A 76 7.64 10.87 -7.83
C GLU A 76 7.11 10.44 -9.21
N ASN A 77 7.72 9.43 -9.85
CA ASN A 77 7.30 8.99 -11.16
C ASN A 77 5.89 8.37 -11.13
N PHE A 78 5.51 7.76 -10.00
CA PHE A 78 4.14 7.29 -9.81
C PHE A 78 3.17 8.46 -9.72
N THR A 79 3.52 9.48 -8.93
CA THR A 79 2.74 10.73 -8.86
C THR A 79 2.58 11.34 -10.25
N LEU A 80 3.66 11.51 -11.00
CA LEU A 80 3.61 12.05 -12.37
C LEU A 80 2.70 11.24 -13.29
N ALA A 81 2.75 9.92 -13.20
CA ALA A 81 1.91 9.02 -13.99
C ALA A 81 0.44 9.05 -13.54
N HIS A 82 0.20 9.22 -12.24
CA HIS A 82 -1.13 9.34 -11.64
C HIS A 82 -1.81 10.66 -12.08
N GLU A 83 -1.08 11.78 -12.03
CA GLU A 83 -1.57 13.08 -12.54
C GLU A 83 -1.82 13.05 -14.04
N LEU A 84 -0.96 12.38 -14.82
CA LEU A 84 -1.26 12.11 -16.23
C LEU A 84 -2.51 11.26 -16.41
N GLY A 85 -2.76 10.31 -15.50
CA GLY A 85 -4.00 9.54 -15.45
C GLY A 85 -5.23 10.43 -15.36
N HIS A 86 -5.21 11.42 -14.47
CA HIS A 86 -6.30 12.41 -14.39
C HIS A 86 -6.47 13.14 -15.73
N TRP A 87 -5.39 13.68 -16.28
CA TRP A 87 -5.42 14.37 -17.57
C TRP A 87 -6.05 13.53 -18.69
N LEU A 88 -5.65 12.25 -18.79
CA LEU A 88 -6.15 11.32 -19.79
C LEU A 88 -7.63 11.01 -19.63
N VAL A 89 -8.09 10.84 -18.38
CA VAL A 89 -9.51 10.60 -18.11
C VAL A 89 -10.32 11.82 -18.54
N GLU A 90 -9.80 13.05 -18.36
CA GLU A 90 -10.51 14.25 -18.81
C GLU A 90 -10.71 14.30 -20.33
N GLN A 91 -9.83 13.66 -21.11
CA GLN A 91 -9.91 13.66 -22.58
C GLN A 91 -10.97 12.70 -23.14
N VAL A 92 -11.53 11.82 -22.32
CA VAL A 92 -12.46 10.76 -22.77
C VAL A 92 -13.84 11.01 -22.15
N GLU A 93 -14.71 11.70 -22.88
CA GLU A 93 -16.07 12.07 -22.45
C GLU A 93 -16.87 10.87 -21.89
N GLU A 94 -16.81 9.73 -22.57
CA GLU A 94 -17.50 8.50 -22.15
C GLU A 94 -17.05 7.97 -20.77
N LEU A 95 -15.85 8.33 -20.30
CA LEU A 95 -15.38 7.96 -18.95
C LEU A 95 -16.06 8.82 -17.87
N TYR A 96 -16.36 10.08 -18.14
CA TYR A 96 -17.06 10.93 -17.18
C TYR A 96 -18.50 10.47 -16.94
N ASP A 97 -19.21 10.13 -18.01
CA ASP A 97 -20.56 9.58 -17.92
C ASP A 97 -20.55 8.29 -17.08
N TRP A 98 -19.62 7.39 -17.40
CA TRP A 98 -19.50 6.13 -16.66
C TRP A 98 -19.08 6.33 -15.20
N LEU A 99 -18.20 7.29 -14.91
CA LEU A 99 -17.80 7.65 -13.55
C LEU A 99 -18.99 8.20 -12.77
N GLY A 100 -19.85 9.00 -13.39
CA GLY A 100 -21.07 9.55 -12.78
C GLY A 100 -22.05 8.49 -12.28
N ASP A 101 -22.03 7.30 -12.89
CA ASP A 101 -22.88 6.16 -12.51
C ASP A 101 -22.32 5.32 -11.34
N GLN A 102 -21.12 5.62 -10.83
CA GLN A 102 -20.50 4.85 -9.75
C GLN A 102 -21.02 5.28 -8.37
N GLU A 103 -21.00 4.37 -7.40
CA GLU A 103 -21.40 4.67 -6.01
C GLU A 103 -20.51 5.74 -5.35
N ASP A 104 -19.23 5.76 -5.72
CA ASP A 104 -18.22 6.71 -5.23
C ASP A 104 -17.32 7.13 -6.40
N PRO A 105 -17.79 8.08 -7.24
CA PRO A 105 -17.07 8.51 -8.43
C PRO A 105 -15.65 9.03 -8.14
N PRO A 106 -15.42 9.88 -7.10
CA PRO A 106 -14.07 10.34 -6.78
C PRO A 106 -13.11 9.19 -6.47
N ARG A 107 -13.51 8.22 -5.62
CA ARG A 107 -12.66 7.07 -5.30
C ARG A 107 -12.42 6.18 -6.52
N MET A 108 -13.41 6.04 -7.40
CA MET A 108 -13.24 5.28 -8.63
C MET A 108 -12.26 5.98 -9.60
N LEU A 109 -12.31 7.31 -9.70
CA LEU A 109 -11.35 8.08 -10.49
C LEU A 109 -9.92 7.85 -10.01
N GLU A 110 -9.66 7.97 -8.71
CA GLU A 110 -8.35 7.66 -8.12
C GLU A 110 -7.88 6.24 -8.46
N THR A 111 -8.81 5.28 -8.41
CA THR A 111 -8.53 3.87 -8.74
C THR A 111 -8.15 3.69 -10.22
N ILE A 112 -8.80 4.42 -11.14
CA ILE A 112 -8.44 4.44 -12.56
C ILE A 112 -7.06 5.07 -12.74
N CYS A 113 -6.80 6.23 -12.13
CA CYS A 113 -5.52 6.93 -12.21
C CYS A 113 -4.36 6.06 -11.70
N ASP A 114 -4.55 5.37 -10.57
CA ASP A 114 -3.56 4.42 -10.04
C ASP A 114 -3.27 3.28 -11.01
N ARG A 115 -4.30 2.71 -11.65
CA ARG A 115 -4.12 1.65 -12.65
C ARG A 115 -3.43 2.15 -13.91
N ILE A 116 -3.77 3.36 -14.39
CA ILE A 116 -3.08 4.01 -15.50
C ILE A 116 -1.61 4.20 -15.16
N ALA A 117 -1.31 4.76 -13.98
CA ALA A 117 0.05 4.99 -13.50
C ALA A 117 0.88 3.70 -13.47
N GLN A 118 0.31 2.62 -12.94
CA GLN A 118 0.95 1.30 -12.93
C GLN A 118 1.29 0.81 -14.34
N ARG A 119 0.35 0.91 -15.28
CA ARG A 119 0.53 0.42 -16.66
C ARG A 119 1.48 1.30 -17.48
N LEU A 120 1.56 2.60 -17.20
CA LEU A 120 2.51 3.50 -17.84
C LEU A 120 3.94 3.28 -17.34
N LEU A 121 4.12 3.10 -16.03
CA LEU A 121 5.45 2.94 -15.44
C LEU A 121 6.01 1.54 -15.60
N ILE A 122 5.14 0.52 -15.55
CA ILE A 122 5.54 -0.89 -15.65
C ILE A 122 4.67 -1.54 -16.74
N PRO A 123 4.98 -1.32 -18.03
CA PRO A 123 4.21 -1.88 -19.12
C PRO A 123 4.21 -3.42 -19.09
N GLY A 124 3.08 -4.04 -19.46
CA GLY A 124 2.93 -5.50 -19.46
C GLY A 124 4.04 -6.22 -20.24
N ALA A 125 4.44 -5.70 -21.40
CA ALA A 125 5.54 -6.24 -22.21
C ALA A 125 6.89 -6.24 -21.48
N VAL A 126 7.16 -5.23 -20.64
CA VAL A 126 8.37 -5.19 -19.80
C VAL A 126 8.28 -6.26 -18.71
N VAL A 127 7.12 -6.42 -18.09
CA VAL A 127 6.90 -7.49 -17.09
C VAL A 127 7.08 -8.87 -17.71
N ASP A 128 6.50 -9.12 -18.89
CA ASP A 128 6.61 -10.41 -19.58
C ASP A 128 8.05 -10.69 -20.04
N SER A 129 8.77 -9.66 -20.47
CA SER A 129 10.18 -9.78 -20.86
C SER A 129 11.09 -10.07 -19.67
N VAL A 130 10.81 -9.52 -18.49
CA VAL A 130 11.62 -9.72 -17.28
C VAL A 130 11.23 -11.02 -16.57
N ILE A 131 9.93 -11.33 -16.52
CA ILE A 131 9.37 -12.48 -15.81
C ILE A 131 8.92 -13.53 -16.84
N GLY A 132 9.89 -14.16 -17.49
CA GLY A 132 9.65 -15.23 -18.47
C GLY A 132 9.40 -16.62 -17.87
N GLY A 133 9.32 -16.75 -16.54
CA GLY A 133 9.22 -18.03 -15.85
C GLY A 133 8.86 -17.90 -14.37
N ARG A 134 9.35 -18.83 -13.53
CA ARG A 134 9.15 -18.83 -12.08
C ARG A 134 9.58 -17.49 -11.48
N VAL A 135 8.72 -16.89 -10.65
CA VAL A 135 9.00 -15.62 -9.98
C VAL A 135 10.26 -15.72 -9.12
N ARG A 136 11.13 -14.70 -9.15
CA ARG A 136 12.37 -14.61 -8.36
C ARG A 136 12.56 -13.22 -7.80
N ALA A 137 13.35 -13.09 -6.74
CA ALA A 137 13.66 -11.81 -6.12
C ALA A 137 14.44 -10.87 -7.06
N THR A 138 15.29 -11.43 -7.93
CA THR A 138 16.03 -10.66 -8.93
C THR A 138 15.11 -9.92 -9.90
N HIS A 139 13.93 -10.45 -10.20
CA HIS A 139 12.98 -9.80 -11.11
C HIS A 139 12.53 -8.41 -10.65
N VAL A 140 12.50 -8.15 -9.33
CA VAL A 140 12.18 -6.80 -8.82
C VAL A 140 13.25 -5.80 -9.26
N MET A 141 14.52 -6.19 -9.16
CA MET A 141 15.64 -5.35 -9.51
C MET A 141 15.82 -5.24 -11.03
N ASP A 142 15.51 -6.31 -11.76
CA ASP A 142 15.51 -6.29 -13.22
C ASP A 142 14.41 -5.38 -13.77
N LEU A 143 13.20 -5.41 -13.20
CA LEU A 143 12.15 -4.42 -13.50
C LEU A 143 12.59 -3.00 -13.15
N TYR A 144 13.16 -2.81 -11.95
CA TYR A 144 13.66 -1.50 -11.53
C TYR A 144 14.75 -0.96 -12.47
N ARG A 145 15.57 -1.82 -13.09
CA ARG A 145 16.56 -1.39 -14.09
C ARG A 145 15.92 -1.12 -15.46
N ALA A 146 14.87 -1.86 -15.82
CA ALA A 146 14.21 -1.77 -17.13
C ALA A 146 13.24 -0.58 -17.25
N CYS A 147 12.77 -0.01 -16.15
CA CYS A 147 11.84 1.12 -16.16
C CYS A 147 12.14 2.15 -15.05
N GLN A 148 11.44 3.28 -15.07
CA GLN A 148 11.56 4.35 -14.08
C GLN A 148 10.63 4.16 -12.86
N ALA A 149 10.07 2.97 -12.66
CA ALA A 149 9.26 2.68 -11.48
C ALA A 149 10.10 2.59 -10.20
N SER A 150 9.45 2.77 -9.05
CA SER A 150 10.07 2.56 -7.74
C SER A 150 10.16 1.07 -7.38
N VAL A 151 11.05 0.72 -6.44
CA VAL A 151 11.17 -0.67 -5.94
C VAL A 151 9.84 -1.19 -5.36
N PRO A 152 9.06 -0.42 -4.58
CA PRO A 152 7.71 -0.83 -4.18
C PRO A 152 6.79 -1.15 -5.36
N ALA A 153 6.76 -0.31 -6.39
CA ALA A 153 5.94 -0.56 -7.58
C ALA A 153 6.37 -1.83 -8.33
N CYS A 154 7.69 -2.05 -8.48
CA CYS A 154 8.23 -3.28 -9.05
C CYS A 154 7.87 -4.50 -8.19
N SER A 155 7.87 -4.36 -6.87
CA SER A 155 7.50 -5.44 -5.94
C SER A 155 6.03 -5.83 -6.08
N ILE A 156 5.12 -4.87 -6.28
CA ILE A 156 3.70 -5.13 -6.59
C ILE A 156 3.57 -5.91 -7.90
N ALA A 157 4.25 -5.45 -8.96
CA ALA A 157 4.20 -6.11 -10.27
C ALA A 157 4.69 -7.56 -10.21
N VAL A 158 5.77 -7.82 -9.46
CA VAL A 158 6.31 -9.17 -9.24
C VAL A 158 5.36 -10.02 -8.39
N ALA A 159 4.83 -9.49 -7.29
CA ALA A 159 3.87 -10.20 -6.44
C ALA A 159 2.60 -10.59 -7.22
N GLY A 160 2.14 -9.73 -8.12
CA GLY A 160 1.00 -9.99 -9.00
C GLY A 160 1.18 -11.20 -9.94
N ARG A 161 2.41 -11.67 -10.15
CA ARG A 161 2.74 -12.86 -10.96
C ARG A 161 2.88 -14.15 -10.15
N LEU A 162 2.75 -14.08 -8.81
CA LEU A 162 2.78 -15.29 -7.99
C LEU A 162 1.54 -16.15 -8.27
N PRO A 163 1.72 -17.48 -8.47
CA PRO A 163 0.61 -18.37 -8.80
C PRO A 163 -0.26 -18.71 -7.57
N HIS A 164 0.28 -18.53 -6.37
CA HIS A 164 -0.33 -18.88 -5.08
C HIS A 164 -0.07 -17.79 -4.04
N LEU A 165 -0.41 -18.07 -2.77
CA LEU A 165 -0.20 -17.14 -1.68
C LEU A 165 1.31 -16.85 -1.52
N GLY A 166 1.66 -15.58 -1.49
CA GLY A 166 3.05 -15.22 -1.32
C GLY A 166 3.27 -13.72 -1.16
N ALA A 167 4.55 -13.38 -1.07
CA ALA A 167 5.03 -12.04 -0.81
C ALA A 167 6.14 -11.65 -1.76
N VAL A 168 6.26 -10.35 -1.97
CA VAL A 168 7.54 -9.72 -2.22
C VAL A 168 7.82 -8.75 -1.08
N ALA A 169 8.90 -8.97 -0.33
CA ALA A 169 9.35 -8.12 0.76
C ALA A 169 10.66 -7.41 0.43
N VAL A 170 10.76 -6.15 0.83
CA VAL A 170 11.97 -5.31 0.75
C VAL A 170 12.41 -5.03 2.17
N ILE A 171 13.60 -5.50 2.52
CA ILE A 171 14.14 -5.46 3.88
C ILE A 171 15.37 -4.56 3.89
N ASP A 172 15.43 -3.63 4.83
CA ASP A 172 16.62 -2.85 5.13
C ASP A 172 17.61 -3.71 5.92
N ARG A 173 18.82 -3.87 5.38
CA ARG A 173 19.88 -4.70 5.96
C ARG A 173 20.58 -4.05 7.14
N ASP A 174 20.61 -2.73 7.19
CA ASP A 174 21.28 -1.99 8.26
C ASP A 174 20.37 -1.94 9.50
N GLN A 175 19.05 -1.90 9.31
CA GLN A 175 18.05 -1.87 10.38
C GLN A 175 17.45 -3.23 10.72
N ASP A 176 17.72 -4.28 9.93
CA ASP A 176 17.03 -5.58 10.02
C ASP A 176 15.50 -5.40 10.02
N GLU A 177 14.95 -4.55 9.16
CA GLU A 177 13.52 -4.17 9.17
C GLU A 177 12.88 -4.29 7.79
N VAL A 178 11.67 -4.85 7.72
CA VAL A 178 10.87 -4.86 6.50
C VAL A 178 10.42 -3.44 6.19
N GLN A 179 10.96 -2.83 5.13
CA GLN A 179 10.58 -1.49 4.67
C GLN A 179 9.30 -1.50 3.84
N TYR A 180 9.08 -2.57 3.08
CA TYR A 180 7.92 -2.71 2.22
C TYR A 180 7.57 -4.18 2.00
N ALA A 181 6.29 -4.47 1.82
CA ALA A 181 5.82 -5.78 1.40
C ALA A 181 4.59 -5.67 0.50
N SER A 182 4.53 -6.52 -0.52
CA SER A 182 3.37 -6.71 -1.38
C SER A 182 2.96 -8.18 -1.35
N VAL A 183 1.67 -8.46 -1.28
CA VAL A 183 1.13 -9.80 -0.98
C VAL A 183 0.16 -10.22 -2.07
N ARG A 184 0.16 -11.51 -2.36
CA ARG A 184 -0.75 -12.16 -3.30
C ARG A 184 -1.46 -13.30 -2.56
N PRO A 185 -2.77 -13.54 -2.75
CA PRO A 185 -3.75 -12.63 -3.37
C PRO A 185 -3.99 -11.37 -2.52
N ASP A 186 -4.48 -10.32 -3.17
CA ASP A 186 -4.91 -9.08 -2.51
C ASP A 186 -6.18 -9.32 -1.67
N ALA A 187 -6.47 -8.41 -0.72
CA ALA A 187 -7.31 -8.46 0.47
C ALA A 187 -8.70 -9.17 0.41
N ALA A 188 -9.20 -9.53 -0.78
CA ALA A 188 -10.47 -10.22 -1.00
C ALA A 188 -10.49 -11.66 -0.45
N GLU A 189 -9.35 -12.35 -0.43
CA GLU A 189 -9.25 -13.74 0.06
C GLU A 189 -8.72 -13.85 1.50
N GLY A 190 -8.51 -12.71 2.16
CA GLY A 190 -7.90 -12.64 3.49
C GLY A 190 -6.38 -12.55 3.45
N TRP A 191 -5.78 -12.05 4.53
CA TRP A 191 -4.33 -11.89 4.63
C TRP A 191 -3.74 -13.04 5.44
N PRO A 192 -2.54 -13.53 5.13
CA PRO A 192 -1.88 -14.53 5.97
C PRO A 192 -1.63 -14.01 7.39
N THR A 193 -1.86 -14.84 8.40
CA THR A 193 -1.70 -14.45 9.81
C THR A 193 -0.24 -14.14 10.17
N VAL A 194 0.71 -14.83 9.56
CA VAL A 194 2.15 -14.62 9.73
C VAL A 194 2.73 -14.18 8.41
N PHE A 195 3.38 -13.03 8.39
CA PHE A 195 3.89 -12.44 7.17
C PHE A 195 4.91 -11.34 7.47
N PRO A 196 5.90 -11.08 6.57
CA PRO A 196 6.84 -9.97 6.71
C PRO A 196 6.17 -8.62 6.44
N TRP A 197 5.37 -8.14 7.39
CA TRP A 197 4.70 -6.85 7.29
C TRP A 197 5.67 -5.67 7.41
N PRO A 198 5.43 -4.54 6.72
CA PRO A 198 6.22 -3.33 6.90
C PRO A 198 6.34 -2.92 8.37
N GLY A 199 7.53 -2.50 8.78
CA GLY A 199 7.88 -2.15 10.16
C GLY A 199 8.23 -3.33 11.07
N GLN A 200 8.12 -4.58 10.59
CA GLN A 200 8.58 -5.73 11.38
C GLN A 200 10.09 -5.90 11.28
N SER A 201 10.74 -6.18 12.41
CA SER A 201 12.13 -6.62 12.41
C SER A 201 12.27 -8.05 11.89
N VAL A 202 13.35 -8.32 11.17
CA VAL A 202 13.73 -9.67 10.73
C VAL A 202 13.85 -10.58 11.96
N PRO A 203 13.18 -11.75 12.00
CA PRO A 203 13.23 -12.63 13.17
C PRO A 203 14.63 -13.08 13.56
N THR A 204 14.88 -13.29 14.85
CA THR A 204 16.14 -13.89 15.33
C THR A 204 16.31 -15.29 14.73
N GLY A 205 17.52 -15.58 14.24
CA GLY A 205 17.83 -16.85 13.58
C GLY A 205 17.39 -16.92 12.11
N HIS A 206 16.71 -15.90 11.58
CA HIS A 206 16.38 -15.85 10.17
C HIS A 206 17.65 -15.65 9.31
N PRO A 207 17.85 -16.43 8.23
CA PRO A 207 19.05 -16.33 7.37
C PRO A 207 19.32 -14.94 6.79
N PHE A 208 18.31 -14.08 6.65
CA PHE A 208 18.50 -12.70 6.19
C PHE A 208 19.46 -11.89 7.07
N ARG A 209 19.48 -12.12 8.39
CA ARG A 209 20.36 -11.37 9.33
C ARG A 209 21.84 -11.60 9.07
N SER A 210 22.19 -12.74 8.47
CA SER A 210 23.56 -13.13 8.17
C SER A 210 23.83 -13.19 6.67
N MET A 211 22.92 -12.67 5.84
CA MET A 211 23.04 -12.76 4.38
C MET A 211 24.11 -11.78 3.88
N PRO A 212 25.20 -12.27 3.25
CA PRO A 212 26.25 -11.38 2.74
C PRO A 212 25.75 -10.50 1.59
N LEU A 213 26.41 -9.36 1.39
CA LEU A 213 26.11 -8.47 0.28
C LEU A 213 26.39 -9.15 -1.07
N GLY A 214 25.46 -9.07 -2.01
CA GLY A 214 25.59 -9.63 -3.35
C GLY A 214 25.24 -11.12 -3.45
N GLU A 215 24.97 -11.78 -2.33
CA GLU A 215 24.56 -13.18 -2.31
C GLU A 215 23.08 -13.34 -2.69
N ALA A 216 22.74 -14.56 -3.08
CA ALA A 216 21.36 -15.00 -3.30
C ALA A 216 21.10 -16.30 -2.53
N MET A 217 19.84 -16.56 -2.20
CA MET A 217 19.45 -17.85 -1.65
C MET A 217 18.07 -18.27 -2.13
N THR A 218 17.88 -19.58 -2.28
CA THR A 218 16.58 -20.20 -2.52
C THR A 218 16.44 -21.39 -1.60
N ARG A 219 15.53 -21.34 -0.62
CA ARG A 219 15.35 -22.42 0.39
C ARG A 219 14.03 -22.29 1.14
N LYS A 220 13.62 -23.35 1.83
CA LYS A 220 12.63 -23.24 2.90
C LYS A 220 13.24 -22.56 4.12
N THR A 221 12.51 -21.62 4.72
CA THR A 221 12.86 -20.89 5.94
C THR A 221 11.57 -20.47 6.63
N PHE A 222 11.64 -19.67 7.69
CA PHE A 222 10.47 -19.28 8.46
C PHE A 222 10.26 -17.77 8.47
N TRP A 223 9.05 -17.30 8.76
CA TRP A 223 8.83 -15.97 9.29
C TRP A 223 8.17 -16.08 10.66
N ARG A 224 8.52 -15.17 11.58
CA ARG A 224 7.95 -15.13 12.92
C ARG A 224 7.44 -13.73 13.21
N THR A 225 6.18 -13.61 13.60
CA THR A 225 5.62 -12.31 14.01
C THR A 225 6.21 -11.88 15.35
N PRO A 226 6.17 -10.57 15.68
CA PRO A 226 6.63 -10.08 16.98
C PRO A 226 5.90 -10.71 18.18
N TRP A 227 4.76 -11.36 17.96
CA TRP A 227 3.90 -11.95 19.00
C TRP A 227 4.12 -13.46 19.13
N GLY A 228 5.11 -14.01 18.43
CA GLY A 228 5.59 -15.38 18.61
C GLY A 228 5.02 -16.43 17.65
N LYS A 229 4.02 -16.10 16.82
CA LYS A 229 3.52 -17.04 15.80
C LYS A 229 4.55 -17.18 14.67
N GLN A 230 4.84 -18.41 14.26
CA GLN A 230 5.80 -18.73 13.22
C GLN A 230 5.16 -19.58 12.13
N GLU A 231 5.55 -19.34 10.88
CA GLU A 231 5.16 -20.10 9.70
C GLU A 231 6.37 -20.32 8.82
N ASP A 232 6.45 -21.48 8.17
CA ASP A 232 7.49 -21.77 7.18
C ASP A 232 7.10 -21.24 5.80
N TYR A 233 8.06 -20.83 4.99
CA TYR A 233 7.90 -20.36 3.62
C TYR A 233 9.04 -20.88 2.76
N TYR A 234 8.75 -21.16 1.50
CA TYR A 234 9.80 -21.22 0.49
C TYR A 234 10.17 -19.78 0.14
N VAL A 235 11.48 -19.49 0.13
CA VAL A 235 11.98 -18.13 -0.08
C VAL A 235 13.07 -18.14 -1.14
N ASP A 236 12.93 -17.25 -2.11
CA ASP A 236 13.99 -16.83 -3.03
C ASP A 236 14.37 -15.38 -2.68
N ALA A 237 15.65 -15.09 -2.49
CA ALA A 237 16.10 -13.78 -2.05
C ALA A 237 17.45 -13.39 -2.65
N VAL A 238 17.64 -12.09 -2.81
CA VAL A 238 18.92 -11.48 -3.24
C VAL A 238 19.26 -10.31 -2.33
N SER A 239 20.53 -10.19 -1.97
CA SER A 239 21.08 -9.05 -1.23
C SER A 239 21.71 -8.05 -2.20
N GLU A 240 21.18 -6.83 -2.29
CA GLU A 240 21.73 -5.78 -3.14
C GLU A 240 21.76 -4.42 -2.42
N GLY A 241 22.97 -3.85 -2.30
CA GLY A 241 23.20 -2.62 -1.55
C GLY A 241 22.75 -2.73 -0.08
N ARG A 242 21.87 -1.81 0.33
CA ARG A 242 21.28 -1.79 1.68
C ARG A 242 20.03 -2.65 1.82
N ARG A 243 19.65 -3.39 0.79
CA ARG A 243 18.36 -4.09 0.73
C ARG A 243 18.54 -5.59 0.57
N ILE A 244 17.67 -6.36 1.20
CA ILE A 244 17.36 -7.72 0.78
C ILE A 244 15.99 -7.66 0.11
N ILE A 245 15.93 -8.15 -1.12
CA ILE A 245 14.68 -8.41 -1.80
C ILE A 245 14.38 -9.89 -1.63
N ALA A 246 13.17 -10.22 -1.19
CA ALA A 246 12.77 -11.59 -0.95
C ALA A 246 11.38 -11.86 -1.50
N VAL A 247 11.24 -12.98 -2.20
CA VAL A 247 9.96 -13.55 -2.60
C VAL A 247 9.65 -14.67 -1.63
N PHE A 248 8.52 -14.57 -0.94
CA PHE A 248 7.99 -15.64 -0.10
C PHE A 248 6.90 -16.36 -0.88
N SER A 249 6.89 -17.69 -0.83
CA SER A 249 5.88 -18.53 -1.46
C SER A 249 5.42 -19.57 -0.44
N ASP A 250 4.11 -19.78 -0.37
CA ASP A 250 3.53 -20.79 0.50
C ASP A 250 3.82 -22.21 0.03
N ILE A 251 3.94 -22.40 -1.29
CA ILE A 251 4.33 -23.63 -1.98
C ILE A 251 5.73 -23.54 -2.60
N ASP A 252 6.33 -24.68 -2.91
CA ASP A 252 7.67 -24.75 -3.52
C ASP A 252 7.62 -24.52 -5.04
N ILE A 253 7.64 -23.25 -5.46
CA ILE A 253 7.71 -22.92 -6.89
C ILE A 253 9.14 -23.06 -7.47
N TRP A 254 10.15 -23.40 -6.67
CA TRP A 254 11.56 -23.44 -7.10
C TRP A 254 12.20 -24.82 -7.05
N ASP A 255 11.47 -25.85 -6.62
CA ASP A 255 12.01 -27.18 -6.30
C ASP A 255 13.17 -27.10 -5.29
N ALA A 256 13.02 -26.23 -4.27
CA ALA A 256 13.99 -26.04 -3.21
C ALA A 256 14.12 -27.28 -2.31
N GLU A 257 13.05 -28.08 -2.16
CA GLU A 257 13.06 -29.35 -1.43
C GLU A 257 12.67 -30.52 -2.34
N ARG A 258 13.09 -31.74 -1.97
CA ARG A 258 12.72 -32.98 -2.71
C ARG A 258 11.38 -33.58 -2.26
N LEU A 259 10.91 -33.19 -1.08
CA LEU A 259 9.65 -33.67 -0.49
C LEU A 259 8.82 -32.43 -0.15
N HIS A 260 7.69 -32.28 -0.82
CA HIS A 260 6.80 -31.14 -0.65
C HIS A 260 5.68 -31.54 0.30
N ILE A 261 5.70 -30.98 1.51
CA ILE A 261 4.55 -31.02 2.43
C ILE A 261 4.08 -29.57 2.55
N ASP A 262 3.06 -29.24 1.77
CA ASP A 262 2.45 -27.92 1.79
C ASP A 262 1.34 -27.93 2.86
N GLU A 263 1.57 -27.21 3.96
CA GLU A 263 0.61 -27.13 5.06
C GLU A 263 -0.49 -26.10 4.75
N PRO A 264 -1.75 -26.37 5.11
CA PRO A 264 -2.82 -25.39 4.99
C PRO A 264 -2.49 -24.11 5.76
N ARG A 265 -2.77 -22.95 5.17
CA ARG A 265 -2.46 -21.65 5.77
C ARG A 265 -3.60 -21.10 6.59
N ASP A 266 -3.24 -20.51 7.73
CA ASP A 266 -4.16 -19.72 8.54
C ASP A 266 -4.31 -18.30 7.98
N PHE A 267 -5.49 -18.00 7.48
CA PHE A 267 -5.86 -16.66 7.04
C PHE A 267 -6.46 -15.85 8.18
N ASP A 268 -6.17 -14.55 8.14
CA ASP A 268 -6.77 -13.55 9.00
C ASP A 268 -8.26 -13.41 8.71
N THR A 269 -9.06 -14.01 9.57
CA THR A 269 -10.53 -13.99 9.55
C THR A 269 -11.12 -12.80 10.30
N ARG A 270 -10.30 -11.82 10.74
CA ARG A 270 -10.81 -10.65 11.45
C ARG A 270 -11.87 -9.94 10.61
N PRO A 271 -13.04 -9.61 11.20
CA PRO A 271 -14.11 -8.96 10.47
C PRO A 271 -13.65 -7.58 10.00
N SER A 272 -14.09 -7.23 8.80
CA SER A 272 -13.98 -5.88 8.27
C SER A 272 -15.24 -5.13 8.64
N THR A 273 -15.11 -3.94 9.21
CA THR A 273 -16.25 -3.13 9.65
C THR A 273 -15.96 -1.67 9.39
N GLU A 274 -16.93 -0.94 8.85
CA GLU A 274 -16.82 0.50 8.70
C GLU A 274 -17.00 1.18 10.05
N ILE A 275 -16.12 2.14 10.36
CA ILE A 275 -16.29 3.03 11.51
C ILE A 275 -16.22 4.48 11.10
N HIS A 276 -16.96 5.31 11.85
CA HIS A 276 -16.79 6.74 11.86
C HIS A 276 -16.08 7.17 13.14
N CYS A 277 -14.85 7.69 13.04
CA CYS A 277 -14.07 8.17 14.18
C CYS A 277 -13.01 9.18 13.73
N CYS A 278 -12.68 10.14 14.60
CA CYS A 278 -11.68 11.19 14.30
C CYS A 278 -12.02 12.01 13.04
N GLY A 279 -13.31 12.25 12.80
CA GLY A 279 -13.79 13.07 11.68
C GLY A 279 -13.81 12.37 10.32
N ARG A 280 -13.48 11.08 10.25
CA ARG A 280 -13.46 10.31 9.00
C ARG A 280 -14.17 8.97 9.13
N THR A 281 -14.77 8.54 8.04
CA THR A 281 -15.27 7.18 7.86
C THR A 281 -14.17 6.34 7.25
N GLN A 282 -13.90 5.18 7.84
CA GLN A 282 -12.85 4.27 7.36
C GLN A 282 -13.23 2.83 7.68
N THR A 283 -12.89 1.92 6.77
CA THR A 283 -12.99 0.49 7.01
C THR A 283 -11.83 0.04 7.89
N VAL A 284 -12.14 -0.67 8.98
CA VAL A 284 -11.17 -1.25 9.89
C VAL A 284 -11.32 -2.76 9.92
N ARG A 285 -10.20 -3.48 9.91
CA ARG A 285 -10.15 -4.93 10.10
C ARG A 285 -9.59 -5.22 11.50
N GLY A 286 -10.38 -5.88 12.33
CA GLY A 286 -10.00 -6.11 13.72
C GLY A 286 -11.08 -6.82 14.51
N TYR A 287 -10.71 -7.52 15.58
CA TYR A 287 -11.72 -8.01 16.52
C TYR A 287 -12.36 -6.82 17.25
N PRO A 288 -13.69 -6.83 17.43
CA PRO A 288 -14.37 -5.77 18.16
C PRO A 288 -13.93 -5.77 19.62
N CYS A 289 -14.01 -4.61 20.27
CA CYS A 289 -13.81 -4.50 21.70
C CYS A 289 -14.81 -5.40 22.44
N GLN A 290 -14.32 -6.14 23.45
CA GLN A 290 -15.14 -7.07 24.23
C GLN A 290 -16.31 -6.40 24.96
N ASP A 291 -16.17 -5.13 25.36
CA ASP A 291 -17.20 -4.42 26.11
C ASP A 291 -18.30 -3.83 25.23
N CYS A 292 -17.92 -3.16 24.14
CA CYS A 292 -18.88 -2.40 23.32
C CYS A 292 -19.18 -3.04 21.96
N GLY A 293 -18.51 -4.13 21.59
CA GLY A 293 -18.67 -4.78 20.29
C GLY A 293 -18.24 -3.93 19.09
N GLN A 294 -17.59 -2.77 19.30
CA GLN A 294 -17.13 -1.89 18.22
C GLN A 294 -15.62 -2.03 18.03
N PRO A 295 -15.12 -1.93 16.78
CA PRO A 295 -13.69 -2.04 16.52
C PRO A 295 -12.92 -0.78 16.94
N TYR A 296 -11.60 -0.92 17.03
CA TYR A 296 -10.68 0.14 17.47
C TYR A 296 -10.35 1.08 16.31
N CYS A 297 -10.31 2.38 16.57
CA CYS A 297 -9.92 3.36 15.56
C CYS A 297 -8.40 3.32 15.34
N PRO A 298 -7.88 3.11 14.10
CA PRO A 298 -6.44 3.12 13.82
C PRO A 298 -5.77 4.48 14.05
N VAL A 299 -6.53 5.58 14.09
CA VAL A 299 -5.97 6.92 14.34
C VAL A 299 -5.71 7.14 15.82
N CYS A 300 -6.74 6.94 16.65
CA CYS A 300 -6.66 7.27 18.07
C CYS A 300 -6.46 6.05 18.98
N GLY A 301 -6.45 4.84 18.43
CA GLY A 301 -6.27 3.58 19.16
C GLY A 301 -7.45 3.16 20.05
N ASN A 302 -8.55 3.91 20.09
CA ASN A 302 -9.64 3.70 21.06
C ASN A 302 -10.90 3.09 20.41
N CYS A 303 -11.59 2.19 21.15
CA CYS A 303 -12.96 1.73 20.87
C CYS A 303 -13.99 2.84 21.17
N ARG A 304 -15.26 2.63 20.79
CA ARG A 304 -16.36 3.54 21.19
C ARG A 304 -16.41 3.72 22.71
N CYS A 305 -16.31 2.64 23.47
CA CYS A 305 -16.25 2.65 24.94
C CYS A 305 -15.13 3.53 25.50
N GLY A 306 -13.90 3.33 25.04
CA GLY A 306 -12.72 4.06 25.51
C GLY A 306 -12.82 5.55 25.22
N ARG A 307 -13.39 5.92 24.06
CA ARG A 307 -13.66 7.32 23.73
C ARG A 307 -14.71 7.95 24.64
N ILE A 308 -15.74 7.18 25.02
CA ILE A 308 -16.77 7.62 25.96
C ILE A 308 -16.14 7.81 27.35
N ALA A 309 -15.39 6.84 27.84
CA ALA A 309 -14.71 6.86 29.13
C ALA A 309 -13.68 8.01 29.26
N GLN A 310 -12.97 8.33 28.19
CA GLN A 310 -12.03 9.47 28.17
C GLN A 310 -12.73 10.82 28.25
N LYS A 311 -14.01 10.91 27.84
CA LYS A 311 -14.81 12.14 27.93
C LYS A 311 -15.53 12.27 29.26
N GLU A 312 -15.58 11.21 30.07
CA GLU A 312 -16.24 11.25 31.36
C GLU A 312 -15.52 12.19 32.33
N GLN A 313 -16.31 12.96 33.07
CA GLN A 313 -15.85 13.85 34.12
C GLN A 313 -16.33 13.33 35.47
N MET A 314 -15.49 13.50 36.49
CA MET A 314 -15.83 13.12 37.85
C MET A 314 -16.78 14.16 38.46
N CYS A 315 -17.83 13.70 39.13
CA CYS A 315 -18.73 14.58 39.89
C CYS A 315 -17.98 15.26 41.03
N SER A 316 -18.17 16.58 41.18
CA SER A 316 -17.56 17.41 42.22
C SER A 316 -18.31 17.39 43.56
N GLY A 317 -19.47 16.72 43.63
CA GLY A 317 -20.40 16.77 44.76
C GLY A 317 -20.20 15.70 45.84
N GLY A 318 -19.07 14.97 45.80
CA GLY A 318 -18.71 14.00 46.83
C GLY A 318 -19.10 12.53 46.55
N CYS A 319 -19.85 12.24 45.48
CA CYS A 319 -20.09 10.84 45.06
C CYS A 319 -18.91 10.24 44.27
N PHE A 320 -18.03 11.10 43.70
CA PHE A 320 -16.86 10.74 42.90
C PHE A 320 -17.12 9.80 41.71
N LEU A 321 -18.38 9.66 41.29
CA LEU A 321 -18.78 8.90 40.11
C LEU A 321 -18.45 9.67 38.83
N ARG A 322 -18.22 8.92 37.75
CA ARG A 322 -17.91 9.45 36.42
C ARG A 322 -19.17 9.56 35.58
N TYR A 323 -19.36 10.73 34.95
CA TYR A 323 -20.51 11.02 34.11
C TYR A 323 -20.08 11.64 32.79
N GLN A 324 -20.92 11.50 31.76
CA GLN A 324 -20.74 12.28 30.55
C GLN A 324 -20.91 13.79 30.87
N PRO A 325 -20.15 14.69 30.21
CA PRO A 325 -20.14 16.11 30.56
C PRO A 325 -21.53 16.77 30.53
N HIS A 326 -22.41 16.34 29.63
CA HIS A 326 -23.76 16.87 29.50
C HIS A 326 -24.72 16.46 30.63
N LEU A 327 -24.36 15.46 31.45
CA LEU A 327 -25.12 15.04 32.63
C LEU A 327 -24.73 15.83 33.89
N LEU A 328 -23.59 16.53 33.84
CA LEU A 328 -23.12 17.40 34.90
C LEU A 328 -23.60 18.82 34.66
N VAL A 329 -24.20 19.43 35.67
CA VAL A 329 -24.56 20.86 35.67
C VAL A 329 -23.72 21.51 36.76
N GLY A 330 -22.84 22.45 36.38
CA GLY A 330 -21.87 23.05 37.31
C GLY A 330 -20.89 22.03 37.92
N GLY A 331 -20.62 20.91 37.24
CA GLY A 331 -19.75 19.84 37.75
C GLY A 331 -20.43 18.86 38.72
N LEU A 332 -21.75 18.98 38.93
CA LEU A 332 -22.52 18.14 39.86
C LEU A 332 -23.52 17.25 39.11
N CYS A 333 -23.61 15.97 39.50
CA CYS A 333 -24.63 15.04 39.02
C CYS A 333 -25.99 15.31 39.69
N GLU A 334 -27.07 14.72 39.17
CA GLU A 334 -28.44 14.94 39.65
C GLU A 334 -28.60 14.70 41.17
N GLU A 335 -28.03 13.63 41.69
CA GLU A 335 -28.10 13.29 43.10
C GLU A 335 -27.34 14.27 43.99
N CYS A 336 -26.16 14.75 43.55
CA CYS A 336 -25.40 15.75 44.29
C CYS A 336 -25.92 17.19 44.13
N ARG A 337 -26.92 17.39 43.26
CA ARG A 337 -27.66 18.67 43.13
C ARG A 337 -28.94 18.69 43.96
N SER A 338 -29.41 17.52 44.38
CA SER A 338 -30.64 17.34 45.15
C SER A 338 -30.36 17.55 46.64
#